data_AF-A0A387BU55-F1
#
_entry.id   AF-A0A387BU55-F1
#
_cell.length_a   1.000
_cell.length_b   1.000
_cell.length_c   1.000
_cell.angle_alpha   90.00
_cell.angle_beta   90.00
_cell.angle_gamma   90.00
#
_symmetry.space_group_name_H-M   'P 1'
#
loop_
_entity.id
_entity.type
_entity.pdbx_description
1 polymer ?
#
loop_
_entity_poly.entity_id
_entity_poly.type
_entity_poly.pdbx_seq_one_letter_code
_entity_poly.pdbx_strand_id
1 'polypeptide(L)'
;MTPQPSPSRPAPSIHVRAVLTWLSIFPLVVIGFTILGAFADGWSPVLRALVLTLAVVPLAVYVFVPLLLSGYVRLTSRLGRGEQ
;
A
#
# COMPACT_ATOMS: atom_id res chain seq x y z
N MET A 1 27.62 -8.88 -37.77
CA MET A 1 26.68 -8.03 -37.02
C MET A 1 26.60 -8.59 -35.60
N THR A 2 27.35 -8.06 -34.65
CA THR A 2 27.21 -8.46 -33.23
C THR A 2 26.13 -7.59 -32.58
N PRO A 3 25.14 -8.16 -31.88
CA PRO A 3 24.14 -7.38 -31.17
C PRO A 3 24.81 -6.51 -30.09
N GLN A 4 24.62 -5.20 -30.16
CA GLN A 4 25.06 -4.28 -29.11
C GLN A 4 24.14 -4.44 -27.88
N PRO A 5 24.69 -4.53 -26.65
CA PRO A 5 23.89 -4.58 -25.44
C PRO A 5 23.16 -3.25 -25.22
N SER A 6 21.82 -3.31 -25.17
CA SER A 6 20.96 -2.18 -24.87
C SER A 6 21.26 -1.61 -23.47
N PRO A 7 21.24 -0.28 -23.25
CA PRO A 7 21.46 0.30 -21.94
C PRO A 7 20.43 -0.24 -20.93
N SER A 8 20.93 -0.92 -19.89
CA SER A 8 20.14 -1.37 -18.75
C SER A 8 19.61 -0.14 -18.00
N ARG A 9 18.29 0.11 -18.05
CA ARG A 9 17.67 1.18 -17.25
C ARG A 9 18.10 1.01 -15.79
N PRO A 10 18.49 2.09 -15.09
CA PRO A 10 18.87 2.02 -13.69
C PRO A 10 17.73 1.37 -12.90
N ALA A 11 17.98 0.20 -12.33
CA ALA A 11 17.01 -0.45 -11.47
C ALA A 11 16.68 0.51 -10.31
N PRO A 12 15.39 0.75 -9.99
CA PRO A 12 15.01 1.64 -8.91
C PRO A 12 15.69 1.19 -7.62
N SER A 13 16.27 2.16 -6.89
CA SER A 13 17.12 1.88 -5.73
C SER A 13 16.38 1.01 -4.70
N ILE A 14 17.12 0.13 -4.02
CA ILE A 14 16.53 -0.80 -3.06
C ILE A 14 15.76 -0.09 -1.94
N HIS A 15 16.17 1.12 -1.59
CA HIS A 15 15.49 2.01 -0.65
C HIS A 15 14.12 2.46 -1.17
N VAL A 16 14.01 2.81 -2.45
CA VAL A 16 12.71 3.17 -3.06
C VAL A 16 11.77 1.97 -3.04
N ARG A 17 12.27 0.79 -3.43
CA ARG A 17 11.48 -0.45 -3.36
C ARG A 17 11.06 -0.79 -1.93
N ALA A 18 11.97 -0.65 -0.96
CA ALA A 18 11.70 -0.89 0.44
C ALA A 18 10.67 0.09 1.00
N VAL A 19 10.81 1.39 0.72
CA VAL A 19 9.87 2.43 1.17
C VAL A 19 8.49 2.22 0.58
N LEU A 20 8.38 1.87 -0.72
CA LEU A 20 7.09 1.57 -1.35
C LEU A 20 6.38 0.37 -0.71
N THR A 21 7.09 -0.73 -0.50
CA THR A 21 6.53 -1.92 0.15
C THR A 21 6.17 -1.64 1.61
N TRP A 22 7.04 -0.91 2.31
CA TRP A 22 6.78 -0.49 3.69
C TRP A 22 5.56 0.42 3.78
N LEU A 23 5.41 1.40 2.88
CA LEU A 23 4.23 2.27 2.79
C LEU A 23 2.95 1.52 2.44
N SER A 24 3.01 0.38 1.76
CA SER A 24 1.82 -0.44 1.50
C SER A 24 1.43 -1.28 2.72
N ILE A 25 2.40 -1.93 3.36
CA ILE A 25 2.14 -2.90 4.44
C ILE A 25 1.91 -2.20 5.78
N PHE A 26 2.75 -1.24 6.14
CA PHE A 26 2.71 -0.58 7.45
C PHE A 26 1.35 0.07 7.75
N PRO A 27 0.78 0.94 6.90
CA PRO A 27 -0.50 1.56 7.21
C PRO A 27 -1.63 0.53 7.22
N LEU A 28 -1.55 -0.53 6.40
CA LEU A 28 -2.52 -1.62 6.39
C LEU A 28 -2.56 -2.33 7.75
N VAL A 29 -1.38 -2.62 8.31
CA VAL A 29 -1.23 -3.25 9.63
C VAL A 29 -1.70 -2.30 10.74
N VAL A 30 -1.29 -1.03 10.72
CA VAL A 30 -1.66 -0.03 11.74
C VAL A 30 -3.17 0.14 11.83
N ILE A 31 -3.87 0.26 10.71
CA ILE A 31 -5.33 0.43 10.73
C ILE A 31 -6.04 -0.83 11.23
N GLY A 32 -5.58 -2.01 10.80
CA GLY A 32 -6.07 -3.27 11.37
C GLY A 32 -5.94 -3.30 12.88
N PHE A 33 -4.78 -2.89 13.42
CA PHE A 33 -4.53 -2.80 14.85
C PHE A 33 -5.37 -1.74 15.56
N THR A 34 -5.55 -0.55 14.95
CA THR A 34 -6.36 0.54 15.52
C THR A 34 -7.83 0.15 15.62
N ILE A 35 -8.39 -0.51 14.61
CA ILE A 35 -9.78 -1.00 14.66
C ILE A 35 -9.89 -2.12 15.69
N LEU A 36 -8.92 -3.05 15.74
CA LEU A 36 -8.89 -4.07 16.78
C LEU A 36 -8.92 -3.41 18.16
N GLY A 37 -8.00 -2.48 18.45
CA GLY A 37 -7.90 -1.81 19.74
C GLY A 37 -9.15 -1.00 20.12
N ALA A 38 -9.72 -0.26 19.18
CA ALA A 38 -10.90 0.59 19.44
C ALA A 38 -12.18 -0.21 19.72
N PHE A 39 -12.33 -1.38 19.09
CA PHE A 39 -13.52 -2.22 19.26
C PHE A 39 -13.31 -3.37 20.26
N ALA A 40 -12.07 -3.60 20.74
CA ALA A 40 -11.66 -4.73 21.60
C ALA A 40 -11.85 -4.56 23.13
N ASP A 41 -12.40 -3.45 23.63
CA ASP A 41 -12.67 -3.30 25.07
C ASP A 41 -14.06 -3.83 25.52
N GLY A 42 -14.11 -5.01 26.15
CA GLY A 42 -15.33 -5.53 26.84
C GLY A 42 -16.42 -6.40 26.14
N TRP A 43 -16.33 -6.81 24.87
CA TRP A 43 -17.35 -7.56 24.09
C TRP A 43 -16.91 -8.98 23.73
N SER A 44 -17.85 -9.86 23.35
CA SER A 44 -17.53 -11.24 22.94
C SER A 44 -16.64 -11.26 21.67
N PRO A 45 -15.67 -12.19 21.57
CA PRO A 45 -14.71 -12.23 20.45
C PRO A 45 -15.37 -12.39 19.07
N VAL A 46 -16.50 -13.10 19.00
CA VAL A 46 -17.22 -13.36 17.75
C VAL A 46 -17.92 -12.09 17.23
N LEU A 47 -18.61 -11.37 18.12
CA LEU A 47 -19.31 -10.14 17.78
C LEU A 47 -18.31 -9.06 17.31
N ARG A 48 -17.13 -9.05 17.93
CA ARG A 48 -16.00 -8.23 17.49
C ARG A 48 -15.54 -8.56 16.10
N ALA A 49 -15.25 -9.82 15.81
CA ALA A 49 -14.78 -10.22 14.50
C ALA A 49 -15.77 -9.80 13.40
N LEU A 50 -17.07 -9.90 13.67
CA LEU A 50 -18.14 -9.57 12.74
C LEU A 50 -18.25 -8.06 12.49
N VAL A 51 -18.27 -7.24 13.55
CA VAL A 51 -18.26 -5.77 13.42
C VAL A 51 -16.94 -5.27 12.82
N LEU A 52 -15.83 -5.89 13.20
CA LEU A 52 -14.50 -5.54 12.73
C LEU A 52 -14.35 -5.81 11.25
N THR A 53 -14.82 -6.94 10.71
CA THR A 53 -14.83 -7.17 9.26
C THR A 53 -15.75 -6.19 8.55
N LEU A 54 -16.94 -5.90 9.12
CA LEU A 54 -17.86 -4.92 8.56
C LEU A 54 -17.28 -3.50 8.50
N ALA A 55 -16.37 -3.13 9.40
CA ALA A 55 -15.70 -1.84 9.43
C ALA A 55 -14.38 -1.83 8.64
N VAL A 56 -13.57 -2.89 8.76
CA VAL A 56 -12.28 -3.06 8.07
C VAL A 56 -12.49 -3.06 6.57
N VAL A 57 -13.49 -3.79 6.05
CA VAL A 57 -13.73 -3.89 4.60
C VAL A 57 -14.00 -2.52 3.97
N PRO A 58 -14.96 -1.71 4.43
CA PRO A 58 -15.18 -0.39 3.86
C PRO A 58 -14.00 0.55 4.11
N LEU A 59 -13.32 0.48 5.25
CA LEU A 59 -12.15 1.34 5.47
C LEU A 59 -10.99 0.97 4.51
N ALA A 60 -10.77 -0.33 4.29
CA ALA A 60 -9.85 -0.83 3.27
C ALA A 60 -10.22 -0.31 1.88
N VAL A 61 -11.48 -0.47 1.48
CA VAL A 61 -11.93 -0.10 0.13
C VAL A 61 -11.97 1.42 -0.08
N TYR A 62 -12.45 2.19 0.88
CA TYR A 62 -12.66 3.63 0.72
C TYR A 62 -11.44 4.48 1.10
N VAL A 63 -10.51 3.96 1.90
CA VAL A 63 -9.32 4.74 2.31
C VAL A 63 -8.07 4.20 1.65
N PHE A 64 -7.84 2.88 1.67
CA PHE A 64 -6.59 2.32 1.14
C PHE A 64 -6.54 2.25 -0.36
N VAL A 65 -7.63 1.83 -1.02
CA VAL A 65 -7.66 1.80 -2.49
C VAL A 65 -7.35 3.18 -3.09
N PRO A 66 -7.97 4.30 -2.65
CA PRO A 66 -7.61 5.60 -3.18
C PRO A 66 -6.21 6.06 -2.77
N LEU A 67 -5.73 5.73 -1.56
CA LEU A 67 -4.34 6.02 -1.17
C LEU A 67 -3.35 5.29 -2.08
N LEU A 68 -3.61 4.02 -2.41
CA LEU A 68 -2.79 3.21 -3.30
C LEU A 68 -2.81 3.77 -4.72
N LEU A 69 -4.01 4.06 -5.26
CA LEU A 69 -4.16 4.63 -6.59
C LEU A 69 -3.45 5.98 -6.71
N SER A 70 -3.61 6.85 -5.70
CA SER A 70 -2.97 8.16 -5.65
C SER A 70 -1.45 8.06 -5.55
N GLY A 71 -0.94 7.16 -4.70
CA GLY A 71 0.49 6.87 -4.59
C GLY A 71 1.09 6.32 -5.89
N TYR A 72 0.38 5.39 -6.55
CA TYR A 72 0.77 4.80 -7.82
C TYR A 72 0.82 5.82 -8.97
N VAL A 73 -0.20 6.67 -9.09
CA VAL A 73 -0.23 7.76 -10.09
C VAL A 73 0.91 8.75 -9.87
N ARG A 74 1.23 9.07 -8.61
CA ARG A 74 2.33 9.98 -8.26
C ARG A 74 3.72 9.39 -8.54
N LEU A 75 3.86 8.07 -8.48
CA LEU A 75 5.10 7.38 -8.81
C LEU A 75 5.27 7.19 -10.34
N THR A 76 4.21 6.79 -11.04
CA THR A 76 4.23 6.60 -12.51
C THR A 76 4.40 7.91 -13.27
N SER A 77 3.79 9.00 -12.81
CA SER A 77 4.00 10.35 -13.37
C SER A 77 5.44 10.87 -13.23
N ARG A 78 6.24 10.30 -12.32
CA ARG A 78 7.67 10.64 -12.16
C ARG A 78 8.56 9.87 -13.14
N LEU A 79 8.18 8.65 -13.53
CA LEU A 79 8.90 7.89 -14.55
C LEU A 79 8.59 8.36 -15.98
N GLY A 80 7.38 8.89 -16.25
CA GLY A 80 6.98 9.35 -17.59
C GLY A 80 7.55 10.72 -18.02
N ARG A 81 8.28 11.44 -17.15
CA ARG A 81 8.82 12.79 -17.43
C ARG A 81 10.30 12.79 -17.84
N GLY A 82 10.95 11.64 -17.89
CA GLY A 82 12.37 11.54 -18.27
C GLY A 82 12.65 11.46 -19.77
N GLU A 83 11.62 11.41 -20.62
CA GLU A 83 11.77 11.19 -22.08
C GLU A 83 11.15 12.31 -22.95
N GLN A 84 10.98 13.53 -22.40
CA GLN A 84 10.74 14.74 -23.21
C GLN A 84 11.85 15.76 -22.97
#